data_AF-A0A059KKY6-F1
#
_entry.id   AF-A0A059KKY6-F1
#
_cell.length_a   1.000
_cell.length_b   1.000
_cell.length_c   1.000
_cell.angle_alpha   90.00
_cell.angle_beta   90.00
_cell.angle_gamma   90.00
#
_symmetry.space_group_name_H-M   'P 1'
#
loop_
_entity.id
_entity.type
_entity.pdbx_description
1 polymer ?
#
loop_
_entity_poly.entity_id
_entity_poly.type
_entity_poly.pdbx_seq_one_letter_code
_entity_poly.pdbx_strand_id
1 'polypeptide(L)'
;MMTAAEREVALQKMRELSDAFYQHAIRIGVHPFIEFTGVMNEYIKCAHEAHDAGIDFSECNTHSGVSLPMPGFSVDYVNEKLECIFTGRSVMRAEAGQEVRHGD
;
A
#
# COMPACT_ATOMS: atom_id res chain seq x y z
N MET A 1 -3.36 14.09 13.16
CA MET A 1 -3.80 12.88 13.88
C MET A 1 -5.31 12.78 13.80
N MET A 2 -5.80 11.67 13.24
CA MET A 2 -7.21 11.32 13.13
C MET A 2 -7.64 10.44 14.30
N THR A 3 -8.87 10.63 14.76
CA THR A 3 -9.57 9.69 15.64
C THR A 3 -9.87 8.38 14.91
N ALA A 4 -10.14 7.29 15.65
CA ALA A 4 -10.52 6.01 15.04
C ALA A 4 -11.75 6.15 14.12
N ALA A 5 -12.77 6.90 14.52
CA ALA A 5 -13.96 7.11 13.69
C ALA A 5 -13.65 7.87 12.38
N GLU A 6 -12.76 8.87 12.43
CA GLU A 6 -12.33 9.58 11.23
C GLU A 6 -11.50 8.68 10.31
N ARG A 7 -10.66 7.80 10.86
CA ARG A 7 -9.91 6.80 10.09
C ARG A 7 -10.82 5.82 9.36
N GLU A 8 -11.88 5.35 10.01
CA GLU A 8 -12.88 4.45 9.39
C GLU A 8 -13.55 5.13 8.19
N VAL A 9 -14.00 6.38 8.37
CA VAL A 9 -14.58 7.18 7.28
C VAL A 9 -13.57 7.41 6.15
N ALA A 10 -12.30 7.65 6.49
CA ALA A 10 -11.24 7.82 5.49
C ALA A 10 -11.01 6.52 4.70
N LEU A 11 -10.97 5.35 5.35
CA LEU A 11 -10.82 4.05 4.69
C LEU A 11 -11.94 3.79 3.68
N GLN A 12 -13.20 4.04 4.08
CA GLN A 12 -14.35 3.92 3.19
C GLN A 12 -14.22 4.83 1.96
N LYS A 13 -13.87 6.11 2.16
CA LYS A 13 -13.68 7.07 1.06
C LYS A 13 -12.52 6.71 0.13
N MET A 14 -11.42 6.18 0.68
CA MET A 14 -10.29 5.72 -0.12
C MET A 14 -10.69 4.52 -1.00
N ARG A 15 -11.49 3.58 -0.47
CA ARG A 15 -12.02 2.45 -1.26
C ARG A 15 -12.92 2.94 -2.39
N GLU A 16 -13.88 3.81 -2.09
CA GLU A 16 -14.78 4.39 -3.10
C GLU A 16 -14.01 5.10 -4.22
N LEU A 17 -12.94 5.82 -3.87
CA LEU A 17 -12.09 6.50 -4.85
C LEU A 17 -11.30 5.50 -5.72
N SER A 18 -10.75 4.45 -5.12
CA SER A 18 -10.04 3.40 -5.86
C SER A 18 -10.97 2.70 -6.86
N ASP A 19 -12.20 2.39 -6.44
CA ASP A 19 -13.21 1.78 -7.30
C ASP A 19 -13.60 2.72 -8.45
N ALA A 20 -13.84 4.00 -8.16
CA ALA A 20 -14.14 4.98 -9.20
C ALA A 20 -12.98 5.13 -10.19
N PHE A 21 -11.74 5.22 -9.70
CA PHE A 21 -10.55 5.27 -10.54
C PHE A 21 -10.48 4.04 -11.46
N TYR A 22 -10.67 2.84 -10.93
CA TYR A 22 -10.66 1.61 -11.71
C TYR A 22 -11.68 1.66 -12.85
N GLN A 23 -12.93 2.01 -12.54
CA GLN A 23 -14.02 2.10 -13.52
C GLN A 23 -13.72 3.08 -14.66
N HIS A 24 -13.00 4.16 -14.37
CA HIS A 24 -12.54 5.10 -15.38
C HIS A 24 -11.31 4.60 -16.14
N ALA A 25 -10.31 4.07 -15.45
CA ALA A 25 -9.05 3.60 -16.03
C ALA A 25 -9.26 2.45 -17.03
N ILE A 26 -10.14 1.49 -16.74
CA ILE A 26 -10.46 0.39 -17.66
C ILE A 26 -11.04 0.88 -18.99
N ARG A 27 -11.81 1.98 -18.97
CA ARG A 27 -12.42 2.55 -20.18
C ARG A 27 -11.40 3.28 -21.05
N ILE A 28 -10.32 3.78 -20.44
CA ILE A 28 -9.21 4.40 -21.16
C ILE A 28 -8.35 3.34 -21.87
N GLY A 29 -8.23 2.14 -21.28
CA GLY A 29 -7.55 1.00 -21.90
C GLY A 29 -6.01 1.02 -21.82
N VAL A 30 -5.43 1.88 -20.99
CA VAL A 30 -3.98 1.92 -20.74
C VAL A 30 -3.65 0.99 -19.58
N HIS A 31 -3.23 -0.24 -19.88
CA HIS A 31 -3.00 -1.28 -18.86
C HIS A 31 -2.05 -0.86 -17.73
N PRO A 32 -0.86 -0.26 -17.98
CA PRO A 32 -0.02 0.26 -16.90
C PRO A 32 -0.75 1.27 -16.00
N PHE A 33 -1.64 2.08 -16.55
CA PHE A 33 -2.40 3.05 -15.75
C PHE A 33 -3.46 2.37 -14.87
N ILE A 34 -4.00 1.24 -15.29
CA ILE A 34 -4.95 0.44 -14.51
C ILE A 34 -4.26 -0.16 -13.27
N GLU A 35 -2.98 -0.54 -13.36
CA GLU A 35 -2.21 -1.14 -12.25
C GLU A 35 -2.07 -0.22 -11.02
N PHE A 36 -2.22 1.11 -11.18
CA PHE A 36 -2.33 2.02 -10.03
C PHE A 36 -3.50 1.67 -9.10
N THR A 37 -4.56 1.06 -9.62
CA THR A 37 -5.65 0.50 -8.82
C THR A 37 -5.14 -0.56 -7.84
N GLY A 38 -4.23 -1.43 -8.29
CA GLY A 38 -3.60 -2.44 -7.45
C GLY A 38 -2.80 -1.81 -6.31
N VAL A 39 -2.01 -0.78 -6.62
CA VAL A 39 -1.23 -0.03 -5.62
C VAL A 39 -2.14 0.63 -4.58
N MET A 40 -3.19 1.33 -5.02
CA MET A 40 -4.16 1.95 -4.10
C MET A 40 -4.84 0.92 -3.21
N ASN A 41 -5.28 -0.19 -3.78
CA ASN A 41 -5.97 -1.24 -3.03
C ASN A 41 -5.08 -1.90 -1.98
N GLU A 42 -3.81 -2.15 -2.28
CA GLU A 42 -2.88 -2.74 -1.31
C GLU A 42 -2.51 -1.73 -0.21
N TYR A 43 -2.37 -0.44 -0.55
CA TYR A 43 -2.21 0.61 0.46
C TYR A 43 -3.42 0.68 1.40
N ILE A 44 -4.64 0.65 0.87
CA ILE A 44 -5.88 0.68 1.66
C ILE A 44 -5.96 -0.53 2.60
N LYS A 45 -5.54 -1.72 2.13
CA LYS A 45 -5.47 -2.92 2.96
C LYS A 45 -4.48 -2.75 4.12
N CYS A 46 -3.26 -2.28 3.86
CA CYS A 46 -2.29 -2.00 4.91
C CYS A 46 -2.78 -0.92 5.89
N ALA A 47 -3.51 0.09 5.39
CA ALA A 47 -4.14 1.12 6.22
C ALA A 47 -5.26 0.58 7.11
N HIS A 48 -6.06 -0.39 6.62
CA HIS A 48 -7.02 -1.12 7.44
C HIS A 48 -6.31 -1.91 8.56
N GLU A 49 -5.28 -2.67 8.23
CA GLU A 49 -4.50 -3.43 9.23
C GLU A 49 -3.87 -2.51 10.28
N ALA A 50 -3.33 -1.35 9.86
CA ALA A 50 -2.83 -0.33 10.76
C ALA A 50 -3.93 0.25 11.66
N HIS A 51 -5.11 0.56 11.09
CA HIS A 51 -6.26 1.03 11.86
C HIS A 51 -6.68 0.03 12.94
N ASP A 52 -6.79 -1.25 12.57
CA ASP A 52 -7.18 -2.34 13.48
C ASP A 52 -6.16 -2.52 14.62
N ALA A 53 -4.88 -2.24 14.34
CA ALA A 53 -3.80 -2.20 15.33
C ALA A 53 -3.76 -0.89 16.16
N GLY A 54 -4.68 0.04 15.93
CA GLY A 54 -4.76 1.33 16.62
C GLY A 54 -3.81 2.40 16.08
N ILE A 55 -3.07 2.12 15.00
CA ILE A 55 -2.09 3.01 14.38
C ILE A 55 -2.82 4.04 13.50
N ASP A 56 -2.41 5.29 13.58
CA ASP A 56 -2.92 6.36 12.71
C ASP A 56 -2.18 6.37 11.38
N PHE A 57 -2.76 5.72 10.36
CA PHE A 57 -2.18 5.68 9.02
C PHE A 57 -2.08 7.07 8.36
N SER A 58 -2.84 8.07 8.81
CA SER A 58 -2.76 9.43 8.25
C SER A 58 -1.42 10.11 8.58
N GLU A 59 -0.75 9.62 9.63
CA GLU A 59 0.56 10.08 10.07
C GLU A 59 1.69 9.14 9.61
N CYS A 60 1.41 8.05 8.89
CA CYS A 60 2.42 7.10 8.44
C CYS A 60 3.13 7.59 7.17
N ASN A 61 4.21 8.36 7.33
CA ASN A 61 5.01 8.87 6.22
C ASN A 61 6.46 9.19 6.64
N THR A 62 7.35 9.34 5.67
CA THR A 62 8.78 9.62 5.93
C THR A 62 9.02 10.92 6.71
N HIS A 63 8.13 11.91 6.61
CA HIS A 63 8.30 13.20 7.29
C HIS A 63 7.90 13.16 8.77
N SER A 64 6.97 12.28 9.15
CA SER A 64 6.65 12.02 10.55
C SER A 64 7.59 11.00 11.21
N GLY A 65 8.31 10.22 10.41
CA GLY A 65 9.16 9.12 10.86
C GLY A 65 8.38 7.85 11.24
N VAL A 66 7.06 7.84 11.05
CA VAL A 66 6.21 6.67 11.30
C VAL A 66 6.01 5.93 9.99
N SER A 67 6.39 4.66 9.96
CA SER A 67 6.18 3.81 8.78
C SER A 67 4.82 3.14 8.84
N LEU A 68 4.14 3.04 7.69
CA LEU A 68 2.96 2.19 7.57
C LEU A 68 3.42 0.73 7.70
N PRO A 69 2.85 -0.07 8.62
CA PRO A 69 3.15 -1.50 8.65
C PRO A 69 2.75 -2.15 7.33
N MET A 70 3.72 -2.77 6.66
CA MET A 70 3.50 -3.52 5.43
C MET A 70 4.15 -4.90 5.58
N PRO A 71 3.37 -5.99 5.55
CA PRO A 71 3.95 -7.33 5.53
C PRO A 71 4.70 -7.58 4.23
N GLY A 72 5.65 -8.51 4.24
CA GLY A 72 6.53 -8.77 3.08
C GLY A 72 5.78 -9.03 1.78
N PHE A 73 4.69 -9.80 1.82
CA PHE A 73 3.86 -10.05 0.62
C PHE A 73 3.21 -8.78 0.06
N SER A 74 2.88 -7.79 0.90
CA SER A 74 2.32 -6.51 0.45
C SER A 74 3.40 -5.65 -0.21
N VAL A 75 4.63 -5.71 0.30
CA VAL A 75 5.79 -5.08 -0.34
C VAL A 75 6.05 -5.71 -1.71
N ASP A 76 6.05 -7.04 -1.80
CA ASP A 76 6.23 -7.77 -3.06
C ASP A 76 5.13 -7.44 -4.06
N TYR A 77 3.87 -7.39 -3.62
CA TYR A 77 2.73 -7.04 -4.47
C TYR A 77 2.84 -5.60 -4.99
N VAL A 78 3.17 -4.62 -4.14
CA VAL A 78 3.37 -3.24 -4.59
C VAL A 78 4.53 -3.14 -5.58
N ASN A 79 5.64 -3.86 -5.34
CA ASN A 79 6.76 -3.91 -6.26
C ASN A 79 6.36 -4.52 -7.62
N GLU A 80 5.61 -5.62 -7.65
CA GLU A 80 5.09 -6.22 -8.88
C GLU A 80 4.27 -5.20 -9.69
N LYS A 81 3.36 -4.46 -9.02
CA LYS A 81 2.55 -3.43 -9.68
C LYS A 81 3.40 -2.29 -10.24
N LEU A 82 4.39 -1.83 -9.49
CA LEU A 82 5.29 -0.77 -9.94
C LEU A 82 6.20 -1.22 -11.09
N GLU A 83 6.63 -2.48 -11.09
CA GLU A 83 7.36 -3.09 -12.20
C GLU A 83 6.50 -3.16 -13.47
N CYS A 84 5.21 -3.49 -13.35
CA CYS A 84 4.26 -3.44 -14.46
C CYS A 84 4.06 -2.01 -14.99
N ILE A 85 4.02 -1.00 -14.10
CA ILE A 85 3.82 0.40 -14.48
C ILE A 85 5.06 1.00 -15.18
N PHE A 86 6.24 0.78 -14.61
CA PHE A 86 7.47 1.49 -14.98
C PHE A 86 8.54 0.61 -15.63
N THR A 87 8.20 -0.64 -15.97
CA THR A 87 9.07 -1.59 -16.68
C THR A 87 10.36 -1.87 -15.91
N GLY A 88 10.25 -2.62 -14.82
CA GLY A 88 11.41 -3.09 -14.04
C GLY A 88 12.00 -2.06 -13.06
N ARG A 89 11.27 -0.99 -12.74
CA ARG A 89 11.63 -0.07 -11.65
C ARG A 89 10.84 -0.44 -10.41
N SER A 90 11.49 -1.11 -9.46
CA SER A 90 11.00 -1.26 -8.08
C SER A 90 11.62 -0.20 -7.18
N VAL A 91 10.87 0.25 -6.18
CA VAL A 91 11.31 1.30 -5.24
C VAL A 91 11.77 0.72 -3.90
N MET A 92 11.33 -0.49 -3.56
CA MET A 92 11.65 -1.13 -2.30
C MET A 92 12.47 -2.40 -2.55
N ARG A 93 13.68 -2.47 -1.99
CA ARG A 93 14.35 -3.75 -1.81
C ARG A 93 13.60 -4.50 -0.71
N ALA A 94 13.11 -5.70 -0.98
CA ALA A 94 12.70 -6.60 0.09
C ALA A 94 13.92 -6.77 1.01
N GLU A 95 13.83 -6.34 2.26
CA GLU A 95 14.89 -6.67 3.22
C GLU A 95 14.89 -8.18 3.38
N ALA A 96 15.92 -8.83 2.85
CA ALA A 96 16.15 -10.24 3.09
C ALA A 96 16.23 -10.42 4.61
N GLY A 97 15.27 -11.15 5.18
CA GLY A 97 15.23 -11.44 6.60
C GLY A 97 16.60 -11.93 7.07
N GLN A 98 17.12 -11.34 8.13
CA GLN A 98 18.35 -11.80 8.77
C GLN A 98 18.19 -13.28 9.10
N GLU A 99 18.91 -14.14 8.39
CA GLU A 99 19.17 -15.51 8.83
C GLU A 99 19.87 -15.42 10.18
N VAL A 100 19.15 -15.80 11.24
CA VAL A 100 19.75 -16.07 12.54
C VAL A 100 20.61 -17.31 12.37
N ARG A 101 21.90 -17.10 12.09
CA ARG A 101 22.92 -18.14 12.17
C ARG A 101 22.96 -18.63 13.62
N HIS A 102 22.35 -19.79 13.87
CA HIS A 102 22.65 -20.58 15.05
C HIS A 102 24.10 -21.04 14.89
N GLY A 103 24.98 -20.56 15.77
CA GLY A 103 26.35 -21.03 15.84
C GLY A 103 26.40 -22.47 16.33
N ASP A 104 27.25 -23.27 15.69
CA ASP A 104 27.73 -24.55 16.18
C ASP A 104 28.75 -24.35 17.32
#